data_AF-A0A523DWN9-F1
#
_entry.id   AF-A0A523DWN9-F1
#
_cell.length_a   1.000
_cell.length_b   1.000
_cell.length_c   1.000
_cell.angle_alpha   90.00
_cell.angle_beta   90.00
_cell.angle_gamma   90.00
#
_symmetry.space_group_name_H-M   'P 1'
#
loop_
_entity.id
_entity.type
_entity.pdbx_description
1 polymer ?
#
loop_
_entity_poly.entity_id
_entity_poly.type
_entity_poly.pdbx_seq_one_letter_code
_entity_poly.pdbx_strand_id
1 'polypeptide(L)'
;MEHIMSDGTRSRAARERARKRRDWPVRVFRLGMEPGDDLSASTTVDERLAMMWPLAVEAWTLSGRTLPDYDRKNIPGRLIEMYRQNDVPPDDSASS
;
A
#
# COMPACT_ATOMS: atom_id res chain seq x y z
N MET A 1 1.50 43.80 -9.29
CA MET A 1 2.76 43.61 -8.55
C MET A 1 2.58 42.73 -7.31
N GLU A 2 1.71 41.70 -7.36
CA GLU A 2 1.43 40.81 -6.21
C GLU A 2 1.78 39.33 -6.45
N HIS A 3 2.06 38.94 -7.70
CA HIS A 3 2.24 37.52 -8.05
C HIS A 3 3.60 36.93 -7.64
N ILE A 4 4.64 37.75 -7.48
CA ILE A 4 6.02 37.29 -7.23
C ILE A 4 6.26 36.93 -5.75
N MET A 5 5.55 37.58 -4.81
CA MET A 5 5.68 37.32 -3.37
C MET A 5 5.00 36.01 -2.92
N SER A 6 4.06 35.48 -3.72
CA SER A 6 3.35 34.22 -3.43
C SER A 6 4.17 32.96 -3.76
N ASP A 7 5.15 33.06 -4.65
CA ASP A 7 5.96 31.90 -5.07
C ASP A 7 7.10 31.60 -4.07
N GLY A 8 7.71 32.65 -3.52
CA GLY A 8 8.75 32.53 -2.48
C GLY A 8 8.25 31.87 -1.18
N THR A 9 6.99 32.13 -0.80
CA THR A 9 6.38 31.53 0.40
C THR A 9 6.04 30.06 0.20
N ARG A 10 5.54 29.67 -0.98
CA ARG A 10 5.32 28.26 -1.36
C ARG A 10 6.64 27.48 -1.42
N SER A 11 7.69 28.09 -1.96
CA SER A 11 9.04 27.51 -2.01
C SER A 11 9.61 27.29 -0.60
N ARG A 12 9.44 28.26 0.30
CA ARG A 12 9.87 28.13 1.71
C ARG A 12 9.10 27.04 2.46
N ALA A 13 7.77 27.00 2.31
CA ALA A 13 6.92 25.97 2.92
C ALA A 13 7.24 24.57 2.37
N ALA A 14 7.56 24.45 1.08
CA ALA A 14 8.00 23.20 0.48
C ALA A 14 9.34 22.73 1.07
N ARG A 15 10.32 23.63 1.21
CA ARG A 15 11.62 23.32 1.84
C ARG A 15 11.48 22.93 3.31
N GLU A 16 10.59 23.58 4.05
CA GLU A 16 10.33 23.24 5.45
C GLU A 16 9.69 21.84 5.57
N ARG A 17 8.71 21.52 4.72
CA ARG A 17 8.12 20.17 4.66
C ARG A 17 9.16 19.13 4.27
N ALA A 18 10.00 19.43 3.27
CA ALA A 18 11.09 18.53 2.87
C ALA A 18 12.07 18.28 4.02
N ARG A 19 12.43 19.31 4.80
CA ARG A 19 13.27 19.16 5.99
C ARG A 19 12.61 18.26 7.04
N LYS A 20 11.32 18.46 7.35
CA LYS A 20 10.57 17.63 8.31
C LYS A 20 10.46 16.17 7.87
N ARG A 21 10.41 15.90 6.55
CA ARG A 21 10.38 14.55 5.99
C ARG A 21 11.72 13.82 6.06
N ARG A 22 12.84 14.52 6.31
CA ARG A 22 14.16 13.85 6.45
C ARG A 22 14.22 12.92 7.66
N ASP A 23 13.41 13.20 8.68
CA ASP A 23 13.38 12.44 9.93
C ASP A 23 12.31 11.34 9.93
N TRP A 24 11.61 11.14 8.81
CA TRP A 24 10.63 10.07 8.71
C TRP A 24 11.31 8.71 8.69
N PRO A 25 10.81 7.71 9.43
CA PRO A 25 11.35 6.36 9.45
C PRO A 25 10.92 5.58 8.20
N VAL A 26 11.17 6.13 7.01
CA VAL A 26 10.74 5.58 5.71
C VAL A 26 11.96 5.30 4.83
N ARG A 27 11.84 4.28 3.98
CA ARG A 27 12.83 3.98 2.95
C ARG A 27 12.44 4.70 1.67
N VAL A 28 13.38 5.41 1.05
CA VAL A 28 13.15 6.14 -0.20
C VAL A 28 13.81 5.39 -1.34
N PHE A 29 13.04 5.11 -2.38
CA PHE A 29 13.51 4.47 -3.61
C PHE A 29 13.31 5.41 -4.79
N ARG A 30 14.10 5.22 -5.85
CA ARG A 30 13.80 5.84 -7.14
C ARG A 30 12.62 5.11 -7.76
N LEU A 31 11.79 5.82 -8.51
CA LEU A 31 10.67 5.23 -9.23
C LEU A 31 11.18 4.08 -10.12
N GLY A 32 10.61 2.88 -9.96
CA GLY A 32 11.01 1.66 -10.67
C GLY A 32 12.21 0.90 -10.07
N MET A 33 12.83 1.43 -9.02
CA MET A 33 13.88 0.76 -8.22
C MET A 33 13.34 0.32 -6.84
N GLU A 34 12.04 0.43 -6.65
CA GLU A 34 11.36 -0.04 -5.46
C GLU A 34 11.51 -1.56 -5.36
N PRO A 35 11.79 -2.10 -4.16
CA PRO A 35 11.66 -3.54 -3.96
C PRO A 35 10.22 -3.93 -4.29
N GLY A 36 10.03 -5.13 -4.84
CA GLY A 36 8.68 -5.65 -5.08
C GLY A 36 7.88 -5.68 -3.77
N ASP A 37 6.59 -5.37 -3.86
CA ASP A 37 5.65 -5.41 -2.73
C ASP A 37 5.37 -6.85 -2.24
N ASP A 38 5.88 -7.84 -2.96
CA ASP A 38 5.73 -9.23 -2.57
C ASP A 38 6.69 -9.60 -1.42
N LEU A 39 6.11 -9.63 -0.22
CA LEU A 39 6.79 -10.10 1.00
C LEU A 39 6.71 -11.62 1.18
N SER A 40 6.13 -12.36 0.22
CA SER A 40 5.94 -13.83 0.34
C SER A 40 7.25 -14.60 0.49
N ALA A 41 8.35 -14.06 -0.04
CA ALA A 41 9.67 -14.66 0.06
C ALA A 41 10.31 -14.55 1.46
N SER A 42 9.88 -13.58 2.28
CA SER A 42 10.49 -13.27 3.59
C SER A 42 9.53 -13.36 4.76
N THR A 43 8.23 -13.60 4.50
CA THR A 43 7.19 -13.68 5.53
C THR A 43 6.24 -14.83 5.25
N THR A 44 5.78 -15.46 6.31
CA THR A 44 4.67 -16.41 6.28
C THR A 44 3.34 -15.68 6.12
N VAL A 45 2.28 -16.42 5.77
CA VAL A 45 0.91 -15.88 5.70
C VAL A 45 0.48 -15.33 7.06
N ASP A 46 0.78 -16.06 8.14
CA ASP A 46 0.38 -15.68 9.50
C ASP A 46 1.09 -14.40 9.96
N GLU A 47 2.38 -14.24 9.65
CA GLU A 47 3.11 -13.00 9.94
C GLU A 47 2.51 -11.81 9.19
N ARG A 48 2.10 -11.98 7.93
CA ARG A 48 1.42 -10.91 7.18
C ARG A 48 0.07 -10.54 7.78
N LEU A 49 -0.72 -11.54 8.20
CA LEU A 49 -1.98 -11.29 8.89
C LEU A 49 -1.76 -10.58 10.23
N ALA A 50 -0.74 -10.98 10.99
CA ALA A 50 -0.40 -10.35 12.26
C ALA A 50 0.04 -8.89 12.10
N MET A 51 0.80 -8.57 11.03
CA MET A 51 1.19 -7.18 10.72
C MET A 51 0.00 -6.31 10.31
N MET A 52 -0.92 -6.85 9.51
CA MET A 52 -2.08 -6.11 8.99
C MET A 52 -3.20 -5.94 10.02
N TRP A 53 -3.36 -6.89 10.95
CA TRP A 53 -4.47 -6.91 11.88
C TRP A 53 -4.63 -5.64 12.74
N PRO A 54 -3.58 -5.09 13.38
CA PRO A 54 -3.69 -3.84 14.14
C PRO A 54 -4.17 -2.66 13.29
N LEU A 55 -3.70 -2.56 12.05
CA LEU A 55 -4.08 -1.50 11.12
C LEU A 55 -5.56 -1.60 10.73
N ALA A 56 -6.07 -2.81 10.51
CA ALA A 56 -7.47 -3.04 10.26
C ALA A 56 -8.34 -2.64 11.47
N VAL A 57 -7.96 -3.03 12.70
CA VAL A 57 -8.69 -2.65 13.91
C VAL A 57 -8.73 -1.13 14.10
N GLU A 58 -7.60 -0.46 13.90
CA GLU A 58 -7.50 0.99 14.03
C GLU A 58 -8.35 1.71 12.99
N ALA A 59 -8.29 1.29 11.72
CA ALA A 59 -9.08 1.88 10.65
C ALA A 59 -10.60 1.80 10.92
N TRP A 60 -11.08 0.66 11.44
CA TRP A 60 -12.49 0.51 11.81
C TRP A 60 -12.88 1.43 12.97
N THR A 61 -12.03 1.49 14.00
CA THR A 61 -12.22 2.37 15.17
C THR A 61 -12.29 3.83 14.74
N LEU A 62 -11.37 4.28 13.89
CA LEU A 62 -11.35 5.65 13.36
C LEU A 62 -12.55 5.96 12.46
N SER A 63 -13.09 4.96 11.76
CA SER A 63 -14.29 5.12 10.95
C SER A 63 -15.60 5.20 11.76
N GLY A 64 -15.54 5.02 13.09
CA GLY A 64 -16.71 4.95 13.96
C GLY A 64 -17.58 3.71 13.74
N ARG A 65 -17.02 2.66 13.10
CA ARG A 65 -17.70 1.40 12.80
C ARG A 65 -17.21 0.31 13.74
N THR A 66 -18.10 -0.59 14.13
CA THR A 66 -17.73 -1.81 14.86
C THR A 66 -17.06 -2.80 13.92
N LEU A 67 -16.17 -3.64 14.46
CA LEU A 67 -15.63 -4.76 13.71
C LEU A 67 -16.78 -5.70 13.29
N PRO A 68 -16.78 -6.22 12.05
CA PRO A 68 -17.83 -7.14 11.62
C PRO A 68 -17.73 -8.48 12.35
N ASP A 69 -18.88 -9.07 12.65
CA ASP A 69 -19.06 -10.32 13.39
C ASP A 69 -19.60 -11.47 12.53
N TYR A 70 -19.66 -11.27 11.21
CA TYR A 70 -20.06 -12.33 10.29
C TYR A 70 -19.08 -13.51 10.33
N ASP A 71 -19.62 -14.71 10.19
CA ASP A 71 -18.81 -15.90 9.93
C ASP A 71 -18.40 -15.96 8.45
N ARG A 72 -17.52 -16.91 8.12
CA ARG A 72 -16.97 -17.07 6.77
C ARG A 72 -18.04 -17.26 5.68
N LYS A 73 -19.17 -17.91 5.99
CA LYS A 73 -20.24 -18.17 5.01
C LYS A 73 -21.11 -16.94 4.75
N ASN A 74 -21.13 -15.97 5.67
CA ASN A 74 -21.92 -14.75 5.59
C ASN A 74 -21.09 -13.51 5.26
N ILE A 75 -19.80 -13.66 4.93
CA ILE A 75 -18.95 -12.53 4.52
C ILE A 75 -19.58 -11.85 3.29
N PRO A 76 -19.84 -10.53 3.34
CA PRO A 76 -20.29 -9.77 2.18
C PRO A 76 -19.15 -9.63 1.18
N GLY A 77 -19.03 -10.63 0.29
CA GLY A 77 -18.00 -10.69 -0.73
C GLY A 77 -18.11 -11.96 -1.54
N ARG A 78 -17.51 -11.96 -2.73
CA ARG A 78 -17.36 -13.17 -3.55
C ARG A 78 -15.94 -13.67 -3.43
N LEU A 79 -15.77 -14.92 -3.01
CA LEU A 79 -14.46 -15.56 -3.06
C LEU A 79 -14.12 -15.85 -4.53
N ILE A 80 -13.05 -15.23 -5.03
CA ILE A 80 -12.48 -15.52 -6.33
C ILE A 80 -11.22 -16.33 -6.06
N GLU A 81 -11.19 -17.56 -6.55
CA GLU A 81 -9.95 -18.33 -6.60
C GLU A 81 -9.03 -17.63 -7.62
N MET A 82 -7.98 -16.98 -7.12
CA MET A 82 -6.95 -16.47 -8.02
C MET A 82 -6.12 -17.64 -8.52
N TYR A 83 -5.89 -17.69 -9.83
CA TYR A 83 -4.95 -18.65 -10.43
C TYR A 83 -3.64 -18.66 -9.64
N ARG A 84 -3.14 -19.87 -9.35
CA ARG A 84 -1.83 -20.04 -8.74
C ARG A 84 -0.82 -19.38 -9.67
N GLN A 85 -0.07 -18.41 -9.17
CA GLN A 85 0.85 -17.54 -9.93
C GLN A 85 1.96 -18.27 -10.73
N ASN A 86 2.01 -19.61 -10.68
CA ASN A 86 2.93 -20.46 -11.45
C ASN A 86 2.31 -21.05 -12.72
N ASP A 87 1.03 -20.82 -13.01
CA ASP A 87 0.41 -21.21 -14.28
C ASP A 87 0.66 -20.09 -15.32
N VAL A 88 1.89 -20.00 -15.82
CA VAL A 88 2.20 -19.21 -17.01
C VAL A 88 1.45 -19.87 -18.18
N PRO A 89 0.50 -19.18 -18.85
CA PRO A 89 -0.11 -19.72 -20.06
C PRO A 89 1.00 -19.96 -21.10
N PRO A 90 1.00 -21.08 -21.84
CA PRO A 90 1.95 -21.25 -22.93
C PRO A 90 1.87 -20.03 -23.85
N ASP A 91 3.04 -19.50 -24.18
CA ASP A 91 3.21 -18.32 -25.02
C ASP A 91 2.61 -18.58 -26.41
N ASP A 92 1.43 -18.02 -26.68
CA ASP A 92 0.78 -18.09 -28.00
C ASP A 92 1.55 -17.29 -29.08
N SER A 93 2.70 -16.67 -28.77
CA SER A 93 3.54 -16.02 -29.79
C SER A 93 4.37 -16.98 -30.65
N ALA A 94 4.27 -18.29 -30.42
CA ALA A 94 4.72 -19.33 -31.35
C ALA A 94 3.59 -19.78 -32.29
N SER A 95 3.01 -18.87 -33.05
CA SER A 95 2.24 -19.21 -34.26
C SER A 95 2.62 -18.24 -35.36
N SER A 96 3.36 -18.80 -36.32
CA SER A 96 3.90 -18.17 -37.52
C SER A 96 2.83 -17.64 -38.47
#